data_AF-A0AAD3MIN6-F1
#
_entry.id   AF-A0AAD3MIN6-F1
#
_cell.length_a   1.000
_cell.length_b   1.000
_cell.length_c   1.000
_cell.angle_alpha   90.00
_cell.angle_beta   90.00
_cell.angle_gamma   90.00
#
_symmetry.space_group_name_H-M   'P 1'
#
loop_
_entity.id
_entity.type
_entity.pdbx_description
1 polymer ?
#
loop_
_entity_poly.entity_id
_entity_poly.type
_entity_poly.pdbx_seq_one_letter_code
_entity_poly.pdbx_strand_id
1 'polypeptide(L)'
;MSWVLEKTGRKPEVVNPEFAKSSLINRKETKQIYCFTLVPREADHFFDKSHTLQTDPSSLFTNKSICSLQTPTGFRALIGWTFSEVTYKPEEGVDVLDMKDIPDEEIEQILMEKFSIKLQNKLKPVSNKAWYTL
;
A
#
# COMPACT_ATOMS: atom_id res chain seq x y z
N MET A 1 -2.26 -29.05 -2.92
CA MET A 1 -3.51 -28.26 -3.00
C MET A 1 -3.18 -26.83 -2.61
N SER A 2 -3.62 -25.85 -3.40
CA SER A 2 -3.35 -24.42 -3.19
C SER A 2 -4.64 -23.72 -2.75
N TRP A 3 -4.57 -22.87 -1.75
CA TRP A 3 -5.64 -22.00 -1.30
C TRP A 3 -5.51 -20.63 -1.95
N VAL A 4 -6.63 -19.97 -2.21
CA VAL A 4 -6.69 -18.67 -2.87
C VAL A 4 -7.45 -17.70 -1.98
N LEU A 5 -6.85 -16.54 -1.71
CA LEU A 5 -7.54 -15.40 -1.10
C LEU A 5 -7.95 -14.42 -2.20
N GLU A 6 -9.25 -14.18 -2.33
CA GLU A 6 -9.81 -13.17 -3.22
C GLU A 6 -10.52 -12.07 -2.41
N LYS A 7 -10.57 -10.86 -2.97
CA LYS A 7 -11.32 -9.73 -2.43
C LYS A 7 -12.21 -9.16 -3.51
N THR A 8 -13.48 -9.01 -3.18
CA THR A 8 -14.42 -8.15 -3.89
C THR A 8 -14.46 -6.79 -3.21
N GLY A 9 -14.11 -5.74 -3.94
CA GLY A 9 -14.05 -4.36 -3.45
C GLY A 9 -15.31 -3.57 -3.79
N ARG A 10 -15.56 -2.51 -3.02
CA ARG A 10 -16.56 -1.47 -3.38
C ARG A 10 -16.02 -0.58 -4.49
N LYS A 11 -16.90 0.22 -5.09
CA LYS A 11 -16.49 1.19 -6.12
C LYS A 11 -15.62 2.27 -5.48
N PRO A 12 -14.43 2.59 -6.04
CA PRO A 12 -13.63 3.69 -5.55
C PRO A 12 -14.21 5.03 -5.98
N GLU A 13 -14.31 5.97 -5.05
CA GLU A 13 -14.66 7.37 -5.28
C GLU A 13 -13.45 8.24 -4.96
N VAL A 14 -12.89 8.92 -5.96
CA VAL A 14 -11.68 9.74 -5.79
C VAL A 14 -12.09 11.18 -5.57
N VAL A 15 -11.72 11.74 -4.42
CA VAL A 15 -12.07 13.12 -4.05
C VAL A 15 -11.29 14.12 -4.91
N ASN A 16 -9.98 13.92 -5.06
CA ASN A 16 -9.12 14.78 -5.85
C ASN A 16 -9.10 14.33 -7.34
N PRO A 17 -9.64 15.13 -8.29
CA PRO A 17 -9.69 14.76 -9.70
C PRO A 17 -8.33 14.50 -10.35
N GLU A 18 -7.24 15.08 -9.84
CA GLU A 18 -5.88 14.85 -10.36
C GLU A 18 -5.47 13.38 -10.25
N PHE A 19 -5.98 12.68 -9.22
CA PHE A 19 -5.73 11.27 -8.98
C PHE A 19 -6.75 10.35 -9.63
N ALA A 20 -7.73 10.87 -10.38
CA ALA A 20 -8.79 10.07 -11.00
C ALA A 20 -8.26 8.98 -11.96
N LYS A 21 -7.03 9.13 -12.48
CA LYS A 21 -6.33 8.14 -13.32
C LYS A 21 -5.11 7.51 -12.64
N SER A 22 -4.93 7.70 -11.34
CA SER A 22 -3.79 7.13 -10.60
C SER A 22 -3.75 5.60 -10.74
N SER A 23 -2.54 5.09 -10.96
CA SER A 23 -2.25 3.65 -11.03
C SER A 23 -2.34 2.96 -9.67
N LEU A 24 -2.32 3.73 -8.59
CA LEU A 24 -2.51 3.23 -7.22
C LEU A 24 -3.94 2.78 -6.96
N ILE A 25 -4.92 3.22 -7.76
CA ILE A 25 -6.33 2.92 -7.52
C ILE A 25 -6.72 1.63 -8.24
N ASN A 26 -7.09 0.62 -7.46
CA ASN A 26 -7.64 -0.60 -8.00
C ASN A 26 -9.11 -0.41 -8.37
N ARG A 27 -9.47 -0.72 -9.62
CA ARG A 27 -10.85 -0.63 -10.14
C ARG A 27 -11.44 -1.99 -10.52
N LYS A 28 -10.71 -3.08 -10.25
CA LYS A 28 -11.25 -4.42 -10.44
C LYS A 28 -12.24 -4.70 -9.33
N GLU A 29 -13.45 -5.11 -9.71
CA GLU A 29 -14.50 -5.49 -8.76
C GLU A 29 -14.04 -6.64 -7.87
N THR A 30 -13.53 -7.71 -8.47
CA THR A 30 -12.93 -8.85 -7.75
C THR A 30 -11.48 -9.04 -8.17
N LYS A 31 -10.61 -9.26 -7.19
CA LYS A 31 -9.19 -9.55 -7.42
C LYS A 31 -8.70 -10.67 -6.51
N GLN A 32 -7.88 -11.55 -7.07
CA GLN A 32 -7.04 -12.44 -6.29
C GLN A 32 -5.94 -11.64 -5.59
N ILE A 33 -5.78 -11.81 -4.28
CA ILE A 33 -4.74 -11.16 -3.47
C ILE A 33 -3.47 -12.03 -3.46
N TYR A 34 -3.57 -13.28 -2.99
CA TYR A 34 -2.45 -14.23 -2.98
C TYR A 34 -2.93 -15.69 -2.90
N CYS A 35 -2.02 -16.61 -3.18
CA CYS A 35 -2.21 -18.05 -2.98
C CYS A 35 -1.26 -18.57 -1.90
N PHE A 36 -1.67 -19.60 -1.18
CA PHE A 36 -0.87 -20.20 -0.11
C PHE A 36 -1.19 -21.69 0.09
N THR A 37 -0.39 -22.37 0.89
CA THR A 37 -0.62 -23.77 1.30
C THR A 37 -0.80 -23.85 2.80
N LEU A 38 -1.49 -24.87 3.30
CA LEU A 38 -1.60 -25.14 4.74
C LEU A 38 -0.40 -25.88 5.34
N VAL A 39 0.69 -26.02 4.57
CA VAL A 39 1.92 -26.64 5.06
C VAL A 39 2.58 -25.69 6.06
N PRO A 40 2.82 -26.12 7.30
CA PRO A 40 3.54 -25.31 8.29
C PRO A 40 4.94 -24.93 7.79
N ARG A 41 5.36 -23.70 8.06
CA ARG A 41 6.70 -23.18 7.72
C ARG A 41 7.28 -22.45 8.93
N GLU A 42 8.55 -22.70 9.19
CA GLU A 42 9.33 -21.95 10.16
C GLU A 42 9.88 -20.66 9.53
N ALA A 43 10.38 -19.74 10.36
CA ALA A 43 10.84 -18.43 9.90
C ALA A 43 12.02 -18.51 8.91
N ASP A 44 12.91 -19.49 9.08
CA ASP A 44 14.08 -19.73 8.24
C ASP A 44 13.72 -20.00 6.77
N HIS A 45 12.56 -20.61 6.52
CA HIS A 45 12.00 -20.81 5.18
C HIS A 45 11.92 -19.51 4.36
N PHE A 46 11.79 -18.37 5.02
CA PHE A 46 11.61 -17.07 4.38
C PHE A 46 12.90 -16.23 4.30
N PHE A 47 14.02 -16.70 4.83
CA PHE A 47 15.25 -15.89 4.90
C PHE A 47 15.78 -15.51 3.52
N ASP A 48 15.89 -16.46 2.60
CA ASP A 48 16.34 -16.19 1.23
C ASP A 48 15.40 -15.21 0.52
N LYS A 49 14.09 -15.42 0.65
CA LYS A 49 13.10 -14.51 0.06
C LYS A 49 13.13 -13.12 0.69
N SER A 50 13.30 -13.02 2.00
CA SER A 50 13.43 -11.75 2.70
C SER A 50 14.65 -10.98 2.20
N HIS A 51 15.79 -11.66 2.01
CA HIS A 51 16.98 -11.05 1.43
C HIS A 51 16.73 -10.58 0.01
N THR A 52 16.21 -11.45 -0.88
CA THR A 52 15.91 -11.09 -2.28
C THR A 52 14.95 -9.91 -2.37
N LEU A 53 13.87 -9.89 -1.58
CA LEU A 53 12.89 -8.81 -1.63
C LEU A 53 13.49 -7.44 -1.24
N GLN A 54 14.56 -7.42 -0.44
CA GLN A 54 15.25 -6.20 -0.01
C GLN A 54 16.42 -5.78 -0.92
N THR A 55 16.98 -6.68 -1.72
CA THR A 55 18.20 -6.41 -2.52
C THR A 55 17.99 -6.46 -4.03
N ASP A 56 17.01 -7.22 -4.51
CA ASP A 56 16.76 -7.38 -5.94
C ASP A 56 16.20 -6.07 -6.55
N PRO A 57 16.82 -5.48 -7.59
CA PRO A 57 16.34 -4.25 -8.22
C PRO A 57 15.01 -4.42 -8.97
N SER A 58 14.53 -5.64 -9.20
CA SER A 58 13.21 -5.93 -9.75
C SER A 58 12.12 -6.06 -8.68
N SER A 59 12.50 -6.15 -7.40
CA SER A 59 11.56 -6.25 -6.29
C SER A 59 10.71 -5.00 -6.18
N LEU A 60 9.43 -5.16 -5.82
CA LEU A 60 8.57 -4.04 -5.48
C LEU A 60 9.17 -3.19 -4.35
N PHE A 61 9.77 -3.83 -3.35
CA PHE A 61 10.22 -3.18 -2.12
C PHE A 61 11.52 -2.39 -2.30
N THR A 62 12.27 -2.60 -3.39
CA THR A 62 13.40 -1.74 -3.78
C THR A 62 12.96 -0.59 -4.70
N ASN A 63 11.74 -0.65 -5.24
CA ASN A 63 11.20 0.31 -6.22
C ASN A 63 10.11 1.22 -5.66
N LYS A 64 9.55 0.91 -4.48
CA LYS A 64 8.54 1.75 -3.82
C LYS A 64 8.77 1.80 -2.32
N SER A 65 8.87 3.01 -1.76
CA SER A 65 8.75 3.22 -0.32
C SER A 65 7.27 3.21 0.05
N ILE A 66 6.87 2.27 0.93
CA ILE A 66 5.47 2.00 1.25
C ILE A 66 5.29 2.02 2.76
N CYS A 67 4.28 2.74 3.24
CA CYS A 67 3.78 2.65 4.61
C CYS A 67 2.25 2.61 4.56
N SER A 68 1.62 1.79 5.39
CA SER A 68 0.16 1.77 5.51
C SER A 68 -0.28 1.45 6.93
N LEU A 69 -1.42 1.99 7.35
CA LEU A 69 -1.99 1.79 8.67
C LEU A 69 -3.52 1.75 8.59
N GLN A 70 -4.13 0.71 9.14
CA GLN A 70 -5.58 0.62 9.26
C GLN A 70 -6.12 1.68 10.24
N THR A 71 -7.31 2.18 9.98
CA THR A 71 -8.06 3.10 10.84
C THR A 71 -9.42 2.48 11.20
N PRO A 72 -10.16 3.00 12.19
CA PRO A 72 -11.47 2.46 12.54
C PRO A 72 -12.48 2.42 11.37
N THR A 73 -12.31 3.30 10.39
CA THR A 73 -13.23 3.47 9.26
C THR A 73 -12.58 3.17 7.91
N GLY A 74 -11.35 2.63 7.88
CA GLY A 74 -10.61 2.57 6.64
C GLY A 74 -9.12 2.29 6.81
N PHE A 75 -8.29 2.96 6.01
CA PHE A 75 -6.84 2.93 6.16
C PHE A 75 -6.20 4.18 5.57
N ARG A 76 -4.95 4.42 5.93
CA ARG A 76 -4.09 5.43 5.30
C ARG A 76 -2.84 4.76 4.75
N ALA A 77 -2.29 5.34 3.69
CA ALA A 77 -1.08 4.87 3.06
C ALA A 77 -0.21 6.03 2.58
N LEU A 78 1.10 5.82 2.61
CA LEU A 78 2.10 6.70 2.01
C LEU A 78 2.95 5.88 1.04
N ILE A 79 2.88 6.21 -0.25
CA ILE A 79 3.60 5.52 -1.33
C ILE A 79 4.49 6.52 -2.05
N GLY A 80 5.80 6.45 -1.82
CA GLY A 80 6.72 7.51 -2.26
C GLY A 80 6.31 8.85 -1.64
N TRP A 81 5.82 9.74 -2.50
CA TRP A 81 5.33 11.09 -2.16
C TRP A 81 3.81 11.20 -2.16
N THR A 82 3.07 10.13 -2.44
CA THR A 82 1.61 10.19 -2.48
C THR A 82 1.05 9.69 -1.15
N PHE A 83 0.46 10.60 -0.38
CA PHE A 83 -0.33 10.27 0.80
C PHE A 83 -1.77 9.99 0.38
N SER A 84 -2.38 8.98 0.98
CA SER A 84 -3.75 8.58 0.70
C SER A 84 -4.48 8.17 1.96
N GLU A 85 -5.72 8.61 2.11
CA GLU A 85 -6.63 8.18 3.15
C GLU A 85 -7.88 7.57 2.49
N VAL A 86 -8.16 6.31 2.81
CA VAL A 86 -9.29 5.56 2.28
C VAL A 86 -10.30 5.38 3.38
N THR A 87 -11.54 5.83 3.15
CA THR A 87 -12.67 5.66 4.05
C THR A 87 -13.66 4.67 3.45
N TYR A 88 -13.98 3.63 4.21
CA TYR A 88 -14.96 2.63 3.86
C TYR A 88 -16.37 3.14 4.15
N LYS A 89 -17.23 3.19 3.13
CA LYS A 89 -18.64 3.55 3.26
C LYS A 89 -19.55 2.42 2.77
N PRO A 90 -19.76 1.37 3.59
CA PRO A 90 -20.57 0.21 3.18
C PRO A 90 -21.99 0.59 2.74
N GLU A 91 -22.64 1.48 3.48
CA GLU A 91 -24.03 1.88 3.20
C GLU A 91 -24.19 2.62 1.87
N GLU A 92 -23.14 3.31 1.43
CA GLU A 92 -23.10 4.01 0.13
C GLU A 92 -22.54 3.11 -0.99
N GLY A 93 -22.05 1.92 -0.67
CA GLY A 93 -21.44 1.00 -1.64
C GLY A 93 -20.11 1.49 -2.23
N VAL A 94 -19.45 2.45 -1.58
CA VAL A 94 -18.21 3.09 -2.06
C VAL A 94 -17.07 3.01 -1.04
N ASP A 95 -15.85 3.06 -1.54
CA ASP A 95 -14.66 3.42 -0.76
C ASP A 95 -14.22 4.81 -1.24
N VAL A 96 -14.15 5.79 -0.36
CA VAL A 96 -13.73 7.16 -0.68
C VAL A 96 -12.23 7.28 -0.52
N LEU A 97 -11.53 7.75 -1.54
CA LEU A 97 -10.09 7.94 -1.60
C LEU A 97 -9.76 9.43 -1.65
N ASP A 98 -9.21 9.95 -0.56
CA ASP A 98 -8.57 11.27 -0.51
C ASP A 98 -7.06 11.10 -0.74
N MET A 99 -6.53 11.73 -1.79
CA MET A 99 -5.16 11.54 -2.24
C MET A 99 -4.52 12.90 -2.51
N LYS A 100 -3.26 13.02 -2.10
CA LYS A 100 -2.42 14.19 -2.35
C LYS A 100 -0.96 13.80 -2.46
N ASP A 101 -0.23 14.53 -3.29
CA ASP A 101 1.22 14.50 -3.24
C ASP A 101 1.70 15.41 -2.11
N ILE A 102 2.77 14.99 -1.44
CA ILE A 102 3.37 15.68 -0.31
C ILE A 102 4.83 16.02 -0.65
N PRO A 103 5.32 17.21 -0.26
CA PRO A 103 6.69 17.58 -0.50
C PRO A 103 7.65 16.78 0.41
N ASP A 104 8.91 16.62 -0.02
CA ASP A 104 9.93 15.83 0.70
C ASP A 104 10.06 16.22 2.17
N GLU A 105 10.02 17.51 2.47
CA GLU A 105 10.15 18.06 3.82
C GLU A 105 9.03 17.66 4.77
N GLU A 106 7.83 17.33 4.26
CA GLU A 106 6.67 16.96 5.08
C GLU A 106 6.60 15.46 5.38
N ILE A 107 7.38 14.63 4.69
CA ILE A 107 7.28 13.17 4.77
C ILE A 107 7.53 12.65 6.19
N GLU A 108 8.60 13.11 6.84
CA GLU A 108 8.93 12.63 8.18
C GLU A 108 7.91 13.09 9.23
N GLN A 109 7.36 14.29 9.05
CA GLN A 109 6.27 14.79 9.89
C GLN A 109 5.02 13.91 9.73
N ILE A 110 4.65 13.58 8.49
CA ILE A 110 3.50 12.70 8.22
C ILE A 110 3.72 11.29 8.77
N LEU A 111 4.92 10.71 8.62
CA LEU A 111 5.25 9.42 9.23
C LEU A 111 5.06 9.44 10.75
N MET A 112 5.50 10.50 11.42
CA MET A 112 5.35 10.63 12.86
C MET A 112 3.90 10.84 13.28
N GLU A 113 3.20 11.82 12.69
CA GLU A 113 1.85 12.22 13.11
C GLU A 113 0.77 11.23 12.70
N LYS A 114 0.88 10.64 11.50
CA LYS A 114 -0.16 9.77 10.93
C LYS A 114 0.14 8.29 11.12
N PHE A 115 1.41 7.89 11.20
CA PHE A 115 1.80 6.48 11.31
C PHE A 115 2.51 6.15 12.62
N SER A 116 2.80 7.14 13.46
CA SER A 116 3.58 6.97 14.69
C SER A 116 4.97 6.37 14.45
N ILE A 117 5.57 6.69 13.28
CA ILE A 117 6.89 6.23 12.87
C ILE A 117 7.89 7.37 13.01
N LYS A 118 8.95 7.13 13.78
CA LYS A 118 10.13 8.00 13.83
C LYS A 118 11.33 7.25 13.23
N LEU A 119 11.91 7.79 12.17
CA LEU A 119 13.06 7.18 11.51
C LEU A 119 14.36 7.57 12.22
N GLN A 120 15.33 6.65 12.21
CA GLN A 120 16.68 6.91 12.73
C GLN A 120 17.53 7.71 11.74
N ASN A 121 17.28 7.52 10.44
CA ASN A 121 17.99 8.17 9.35
C ASN A 121 16.97 8.86 8.45
N LYS A 122 17.43 9.91 7.74
CA LYS A 122 16.60 10.62 6.77
C LYS A 122 16.08 9.67 5.69
N LEU A 123 14.78 9.69 5.42
CA LEU A 123 14.19 8.89 4.35
C LEU A 123 14.57 9.45 2.97
N LYS A 124 14.87 8.55 2.04
CA LYS A 124 14.87 8.84 0.60
C LYS A 124 13.70 8.08 -0.02
N PRO A 125 12.56 8.73 -0.27
CA PRO A 125 11.41 8.05 -0.85
C PRO A 125 11.74 7.53 -2.25
N VAL A 126 11.07 6.45 -2.65
CA VAL A 126 11.22 5.85 -3.98
C VAL A 126 9.83 5.58 -4.54
N SER A 127 9.61 5.94 -5.81
CA SER A 127 8.37 5.64 -6.53
C SER A 127 8.64 5.29 -7.99
N ASN A 128 9.54 4.33 -8.20
CA ASN A 128 9.82 3.80 -9.53
C ASN A 128 8.59 3.05 -10.09
N LYS A 129 8.59 2.83 -11.40
CA LYS A 129 7.51 2.11 -12.09
C LYS A 129 7.53 0.62 -11.69
N ALA A 130 6.69 0.28 -10.71
CA ALA A 130 6.38 -1.08 -10.30
C ALA A 130 4.87 -1.19 -10.07
N TRP A 131 4.29 -2.35 -10.36
CA TRP A 131 2.85 -2.56 -10.18
C TRP A 131 2.50 -2.65 -8.69
N TYR A 132 1.66 -1.74 -8.21
CA TYR A 132 1.13 -1.73 -6.86
C TYR A 132 -0.17 -0.93 -6.83
N THR A 133 -1.18 -1.40 -6.10
CA THR A 133 -2.44 -0.70 -5.87
C THR A 133 -2.77 -0.71 -4.38
N LEU A 134 -3.44 0.34 -3.91
CA LEU A 134 -4.10 0.39 -2.61
C LEU A 134 -5.26 -0.63 -2.53
#